data_AF-A0A7J7JIB8-F1
#
_entry.id   AF-A0A7J7JIB8-F1
#
_cell.length_a   1.000
_cell.length_b   1.000
_cell.length_c   1.000
_cell.angle_alpha   90.00
_cell.angle_beta   90.00
_cell.angle_gamma   90.00
#
_symmetry.space_group_name_H-M   'P 1'
#
loop_
_entity.id
_entity.type
_entity.pdbx_description
1 polymer ?
#
loop_
_entity_poly.entity_id
_entity_poly.type
_entity_poly.pdbx_seq_one_letter_code
_entity_poly.pdbx_strand_id
1 'polypeptide(L)'
;MHIPADMSFVILNQNSCFNSLLDQLLFILKNNFNAIPIIPLLPHPDDYRELSLLAPPNSYLLFKDFDNVESLVTYLKRTIENKELFASYHSWKRLYTMNTVGGESTEKSTICKFCQLGHLKPPTNRNLVNQRC
;
A
#
# COMPACT_ATOMS: atom_id res chain seq x y z
N MET A 1 -26.01 11.10 2.89
CA MET A 1 -24.60 11.05 3.30
C MET A 1 -23.76 11.36 2.07
N HIS A 2 -23.23 12.57 1.96
CA HIS A 2 -22.43 13.00 0.81
C HIS A 2 -20.96 12.79 1.17
N ILE A 3 -20.34 11.74 0.64
CA ILE A 3 -18.91 11.47 0.82
C ILE A 3 -18.17 12.46 -0.10
N PRO A 4 -17.33 13.34 0.45
CA PRO A 4 -16.52 14.24 -0.37
C PRO A 4 -15.68 13.43 -1.36
N ALA A 5 -15.68 13.81 -2.65
CA ALA A 5 -15.00 13.06 -3.71
C ALA A 5 -13.48 12.95 -3.54
N ASP A 6 -12.91 13.69 -2.59
CA ASP A 6 -11.49 13.75 -2.23
C ASP A 6 -11.07 12.80 -1.09
N MET A 7 -12.03 12.13 -0.44
CA MET A 7 -11.75 11.21 0.68
C MET A 7 -11.94 9.76 0.28
N SER A 8 -10.83 9.08 0.00
CA SER A 8 -10.84 7.68 -0.46
C SER A 8 -10.11 6.75 0.50
N PHE A 9 -10.57 5.50 0.57
CA PHE A 9 -9.88 4.41 1.26
C PHE A 9 -9.59 3.30 0.26
N VAL A 10 -8.39 2.71 0.33
CA VAL A 10 -7.99 1.63 -0.57
C VAL A 10 -7.55 0.44 0.24
N ILE A 11 -8.20 -0.70 0.06
CA ILE A 11 -7.80 -1.95 0.71
C ILE A 11 -6.64 -2.54 -0.09
N LEU A 12 -5.52 -2.78 0.59
CA LEU A 12 -4.37 -3.46 -0.02
C LEU A 12 -4.64 -4.94 -0.17
N ASN A 13 -4.13 -5.51 -1.26
CA ASN A 13 -4.27 -6.95 -1.49
C ASN A 13 -3.47 -7.74 -0.44
N GLN A 14 -4.07 -8.80 0.07
CA GLN A 14 -3.40 -9.76 0.94
C GLN A 14 -2.46 -10.63 0.09
N ASN A 15 -1.22 -10.17 -0.08
CA ASN A 15 -0.18 -11.00 -0.71
C ASN A 15 0.45 -11.90 0.35
N SER A 16 0.92 -13.08 -0.07
CA SER A 16 1.73 -13.96 0.78
C SER A 16 3.15 -13.44 1.03
N CYS A 17 3.61 -12.42 0.28
CA CYS A 17 4.91 -11.78 0.46
C CYS A 17 4.75 -10.36 1.00
N PHE A 18 5.52 -10.03 2.04
CA PHE A 18 5.54 -8.70 2.66
C PHE A 18 5.98 -7.61 1.68
N ASN A 19 7.06 -7.85 0.93
CA ASN A 19 7.59 -6.88 -0.04
C ASN A 19 6.53 -6.44 -1.07
N SER A 20 5.71 -7.36 -1.57
CA SER A 20 4.64 -7.02 -2.51
C SER A 20 3.53 -6.17 -1.89
N LEU A 21 3.25 -6.34 -0.60
CA LEU A 21 2.31 -5.50 0.14
C LEU A 21 2.92 -4.12 0.41
N LEU A 22 4.20 -4.07 0.79
CA LEU A 22 4.94 -2.83 0.99
C LEU A 22 5.02 -2.01 -0.30
N ASP A 23 5.32 -2.65 -1.43
CA ASP A 23 5.36 -1.98 -2.74
C ASP A 23 4.00 -1.34 -3.09
N GLN A 24 2.89 -2.04 -2.84
CA GLN A 24 1.55 -1.49 -3.06
C GLN A 24 1.27 -0.30 -2.15
N LEU A 25 1.64 -0.40 -0.86
CA LEU A 25 1.49 0.69 0.09
C LEU A 25 2.27 1.92 -0.38
N LEU A 26 3.57 1.76 -0.65
CA LEU A 26 4.44 2.85 -1.07
C LEU A 26 3.99 3.44 -2.41
N PHE A 27 3.49 2.61 -3.34
CA PHE A 27 2.92 3.09 -4.60
C PHE A 27 1.73 4.03 -4.36
N ILE A 28 0.78 3.68 -3.48
CA ILE A 28 -0.36 4.54 -3.18
C ILE A 28 0.08 5.83 -2.50
N LEU A 29 0.98 5.74 -1.51
CA LEU A 29 1.48 6.90 -0.78
C LEU A 29 2.24 7.86 -1.71
N LYS A 30 3.06 7.34 -2.62
CA LYS A 30 3.88 8.13 -3.56
C LYS A 30 3.04 8.84 -4.62
N ASN A 31 2.04 8.16 -5.20
CA ASN A 31 1.25 8.73 -6.30
C ASN A 31 0.18 9.71 -5.84
N ASN A 32 0.14 10.04 -4.54
CA ASN A 32 -0.65 11.12 -3.98
C ASN A 32 -2.16 11.03 -4.32
N PHE A 33 -2.72 9.81 -4.34
CA PHE A 33 -4.14 9.57 -4.64
C PHE A 33 -5.12 10.15 -3.60
N ASN A 34 -4.65 10.90 -2.59
CA ASN A 34 -5.44 11.29 -1.39
C ASN A 34 -6.26 10.12 -0.84
N ALA A 35 -5.64 8.94 -0.80
CA ALA A 35 -6.25 7.73 -0.32
C ALA A 35 -5.55 7.26 0.95
N ILE A 36 -6.32 6.75 1.91
CA ILE A 36 -5.81 6.08 3.10
C ILE A 36 -5.77 4.57 2.83
N PRO A 37 -4.58 3.95 2.77
CA PRO A 37 -4.45 2.50 2.61
C PRO A 37 -4.93 1.77 3.86
N ILE A 38 -5.67 0.68 3.66
CA ILE A 38 -6.10 -0.25 4.69
C ILE A 38 -5.39 -1.58 4.45
N ILE A 39 -4.70 -2.08 5.47
CA ILE A 39 -3.95 -3.31 5.46
C ILE A 39 -4.73 -4.36 6.26
N PRO A 40 -5.36 -5.34 5.60
CA PRO A 40 -6.19 -6.33 6.29
C PRO A 40 -5.38 -7.28 7.18
N LEU A 41 -4.24 -7.73 6.66
CA LEU A 41 -3.40 -8.73 7.32
C LEU A 41 -1.99 -8.66 6.74
N LEU A 42 -1.00 -8.88 7.59
CA LEU A 42 0.38 -9.09 7.17
C LEU A 42 0.73 -10.58 7.16
N PRO A 43 1.61 -11.04 6.24
CA PRO A 43 2.00 -12.44 6.11
C PRO A 43 2.54 -13.07 7.39
N HIS A 44 3.38 -12.34 8.13
CA HIS A 44 4.03 -12.82 9.35
C HIS A 44 3.88 -11.81 10.52
N PRO A 45 3.81 -12.27 11.79
CA PRO A 45 3.77 -11.37 12.95
C PRO A 45 4.97 -10.41 13.08
N ASP A 46 6.13 -10.78 12.55
CA ASP A 46 7.32 -9.91 12.56
C ASP A 46 7.21 -8.75 11.56
N ASP A 47 6.39 -8.89 10.51
CA ASP A 47 6.21 -7.89 9.46
C ASP A 47 5.57 -6.61 10.00
N TYR A 48 4.82 -6.67 11.11
CA TYR A 48 4.25 -5.48 11.74
C TYR A 48 5.33 -4.51 12.21
N ARG A 49 6.42 -5.05 12.76
CA ARG A 49 7.56 -4.25 13.19
C ARG A 49 8.28 -3.68 11.98
N GLU A 50 8.53 -4.50 10.96
CA GLU A 50 9.19 -4.05 9.75
C GLU A 50 8.40 -2.96 9.03
N LEU A 51 7.08 -3.12 8.92
CA LEU A 51 6.19 -2.11 8.36
C LEU A 51 6.28 -0.78 9.12
N SER A 52 6.31 -0.81 10.45
CA SER A 52 6.42 0.41 11.27
C SER A 52 7.74 1.17 11.08
N LEU A 53 8.80 0.49 10.60
CA LEU A 53 10.10 1.08 10.32
C LEU A 53 10.20 1.61 8.88
N LEU A 54 9.53 0.95 7.93
CA LEU A 54 9.63 1.24 6.49
C LEU A 54 8.54 2.20 5.99
N ALA A 55 7.33 2.14 6.55
CA ALA A 55 6.23 3.00 6.17
C ALA A 55 6.18 4.27 7.05
N PRO A 56 5.80 5.43 6.49
CA PRO A 56 5.64 6.64 7.29
C PRO A 56 4.61 6.45 8.41
N PRO A 57 4.85 7.03 9.59
CA PRO A 57 3.92 6.90 10.71
C PRO A 57 2.57 7.53 10.37
N ASN A 58 1.49 6.94 10.88
CA ASN A 58 0.11 7.37 10.66
C ASN A 58 -0.27 7.49 9.17
N SER A 59 0.35 6.74 8.25
CA SER A 59 0.03 6.82 6.82
C SER A 59 -0.93 5.74 6.31
N TYR A 60 -1.30 4.79 7.15
CA TYR A 60 -2.14 3.64 6.81
C TYR A 60 -2.97 3.18 8.02
N LEU A 61 -3.96 2.32 7.77
CA LEU A 61 -4.76 1.66 8.79
C LEU A 61 -4.46 0.16 8.79
N LEU A 62 -4.20 -0.42 9.96
CA LEU A 62 -4.15 -1.88 10.11
C LEU A 62 -5.49 -2.37 10.61
N PHE A 63 -6.06 -3.38 9.94
CA PHE A 63 -7.30 -4.00 10.39
C PHE A 63 -7.15 -4.63 11.79
N LYS A 64 -5.95 -5.12 12.12
CA LYS A 64 -5.61 -5.68 13.45
C LYS A 64 -5.85 -4.71 14.61
N ASP A 65 -5.84 -3.40 14.36
CA ASP A 65 -6.07 -2.38 15.39
C ASP A 65 -7.57 -2.22 15.72
N PHE A 66 -8.44 -2.98 15.05
CA PHE A 66 -9.88 -2.97 15.20
C PHE A 66 -10.36 -4.35 15.66
N ASP A 67 -11.32 -4.38 16.58
CA ASP A 67 -11.88 -5.63 17.09
C ASP A 67 -12.61 -6.45 16.02
N ASN A 68 -13.22 -5.74 15.06
CA ASN A 68 -13.99 -6.33 13.97
C ASN A 68 -14.25 -5.32 12.83
N VAL A 69 -14.84 -5.81 11.73
CA VAL A 69 -15.18 -5.00 10.56
C VAL A 69 -16.12 -3.84 10.89
N GLU A 70 -17.07 -4.01 11.81
CA GLU A 70 -18.01 -2.95 12.19
C GLU A 70 -17.31 -1.78 12.89
N SER A 71 -16.36 -2.09 13.77
CA SER A 71 -15.53 -1.08 14.42
C SER A 71 -14.63 -0.33 13.43
N LEU A 72 -14.05 -1.02 12.44
CA LEU A 72 -13.35 -0.37 11.32
C LEU A 72 -14.31 0.55 10.54
N VAL A 73 -15.47 0.06 10.11
CA VAL A 73 -16.43 0.88 9.34
C VAL A 73 -16.87 2.11 10.12
N THR A 74 -17.09 1.97 11.43
CA THR A 74 -17.44 3.08 12.32
C THR A 74 -16.31 4.11 12.36
N TYR A 75 -15.06 3.66 12.44
CA TYR A 75 -13.90 4.53 12.38
C TYR A 75 -13.76 5.24 11.02
N LEU A 76 -13.98 4.52 9.91
CA LEU A 76 -13.94 5.11 8.57
C LEU A 76 -15.00 6.21 8.40
N LYS A 77 -16.23 5.99 8.88
CA LYS A 77 -17.30 7.01 8.86
C LYS A 77 -16.88 8.26 9.63
N ARG A 78 -16.39 8.09 10.86
CA ARG A 78 -15.86 9.19 11.69
C ARG A 78 -14.74 9.94 10.98
N THR A 79 -13.88 9.22 10.27
CA THR A 79 -12.75 9.79 9.52
C THR A 79 -13.22 10.63 8.34
N ILE A 80 -14.24 10.20 7.60
CA ILE A 80 -14.84 10.98 6.50
C ILE A 80 -15.54 12.24 7.03
N GLU A 81 -16.20 12.14 8.19
CA GLU A 81 -16.91 13.26 8.80
C GLU A 81 -15.95 14.30 9.40
N ASN A 82 -14.74 13.87 9.78
CA ASN A 82 -13.71 14.74 10.36
C ASN A 82 -12.56 14.97 9.38
N LYS A 83 -12.60 16.09 8.67
CA LYS A 83 -11.58 16.51 7.70
C LYS A 83 -10.17 16.61 8.29
N GLU A 84 -10.05 17.03 9.54
CA GLU A 84 -8.74 17.12 10.21
C GLU A 84 -8.17 15.73 10.49
N LEU A 85 -9.01 14.80 10.95
CA LEU A 85 -8.62 13.41 11.15
C LEU A 85 -8.17 12.78 9.83
N PHE A 86 -8.94 12.96 8.75
CA PHE A 86 -8.53 12.49 7.42
C PHE A 86 -7.19 13.11 6.99
N ALA A 87 -7.04 14.43 7.11
CA ALA A 87 -5.81 15.13 6.74
C ALA A 87 -4.60 14.69 7.57
N SER A 88 -4.80 14.25 8.82
CA SER A 88 -3.72 13.77 9.67
C SER A 88 -3.01 12.55 9.09
N TYR A 89 -3.71 11.70 8.32
CA TYR A 89 -3.12 10.56 7.60
C TYR A 89 -2.19 10.93 6.44
N HIS A 90 -2.12 12.22 6.11
CA HIS A 90 -1.24 12.76 5.07
C HIS A 90 -0.20 13.73 5.64
N SER A 91 -0.18 13.93 6.96
CA SER A 91 0.76 14.83 7.64
C SER A 91 2.22 14.44 7.43
N TRP A 92 2.50 13.14 7.30
CA TRP A 92 3.82 12.60 6.99
C TRP A 92 4.42 13.18 5.70
N LYS A 93 3.62 13.63 4.73
CA LYS A 93 4.12 14.26 3.49
C LYS A 93 4.92 15.54 3.77
N ARG A 94 4.73 16.19 4.92
CA ARG A 94 5.52 17.35 5.35
C ARG A 94 6.89 16.98 5.90
N LEU A 95 7.03 15.77 6.41
CA LEU A 95 8.21 15.31 7.15
C LEU A 95 9.10 14.39 6.30
N TYR A 96 8.51 13.69 5.33
CA TYR A 96 9.19 12.70 4.52
C TYR A 96 9.12 13.07 3.05
N THR A 97 10.29 13.18 2.42
CA THR A 97 10.40 13.15 0.97
C THR A 97 10.65 11.71 0.57
N MET A 98 9.76 11.13 -0.24
CA MET A 98 9.91 9.76 -0.75
C MET A 98 11.03 9.76 -1.81
N ASN A 99 12.28 9.77 -1.35
CA ASN A 99 13.46 9.69 -2.20
C ASN A 99 13.58 8.25 -2.72
N THR A 100 13.59 8.10 -4.04
CA THR A 100 13.88 6.81 -4.68
C THR A 100 15.35 6.46 -4.44
N VAL A 101 15.66 5.78 -3.34
CA VAL A 101 16.97 5.16 -3.14
C VAL A 101 16.92 3.79 -3.80
N GLY A 102 17.28 3.75 -5.09
CA GLY A 102 17.44 2.51 -5.84
C GLY A 102 16.75 2.51 -7.19
N GLY A 103 17.48 2.95 -8.22
CA GLY A 103 17.20 2.64 -9.62
C GLY A 103 16.14 3.51 -10.29
N GLU A 104 16.55 4.23 -11.33
CA GLU A 104 15.72 4.33 -12.53
C GLU A 104 15.42 2.90 -13.02
N SER A 105 14.37 2.28 -12.50
CA SER A 105 13.64 1.29 -13.26
C SER A 105 12.34 1.97 -13.66
N THR A 106 12.20 2.15 -14.97
CA THR A 106 10.93 2.23 -15.66
C THR A 106 10.10 0.98 -15.31
N GLU A 107 9.58 0.89 -14.09
CA GLU A 107 8.64 -0.15 -13.69
C GLU A 107 7.26 0.25 -14.16
N LYS A 108 7.14 0.13 -15.47
CA LYS A 108 5.91 -0.17 -16.15
C LYS A 108 5.06 -1.08 -15.25
N SER A 109 3.90 -0.55 -14.87
CA SER A 109 2.82 -1.23 -14.13
C SER A 109 2.75 -2.72 -14.46
N THR A 110 2.37 -3.56 -13.50
CA THR A 110 2.13 -5.00 -13.72
C THR A 110 1.27 -5.27 -14.97
N ILE A 111 0.36 -4.33 -15.31
CA ILE A 111 -0.42 -4.34 -16.55
C ILE A 111 0.46 -4.17 -17.81
N CYS A 112 1.43 -3.26 -17.80
CA CYS A 112 2.40 -3.11 -18.89
C CYS A 112 3.39 -4.29 -19.00
N LYS A 113 3.71 -4.98 -17.89
CA LYS A 113 4.48 -6.25 -17.93
C LYS A 113 3.71 -7.33 -18.70
N PHE A 114 2.38 -7.39 -18.53
CA PHE A 114 1.54 -8.33 -19.29
C PHE A 114 1.50 -8.05 -20.80
N CYS A 115 1.37 -6.77 -21.20
CA CYS A 115 1.42 -6.42 -22.63
C CYS A 115 2.77 -6.79 -23.28
N GLN A 116 3.88 -6.70 -22.55
CA GLN A 116 5.19 -7.12 -23.06
C GLN A 116 5.31 -8.63 -23.17
N LEU A 117 4.78 -9.38 -22.20
CA LEU A 117 4.80 -10.85 -22.24
C LEU A 117 4.00 -11.42 -23.42
N GLY A 118 2.94 -10.76 -23.85
CA GLY A 118 2.16 -11.16 -25.04
C GLY A 118 2.90 -10.95 -26.37
N HIS A 119 3.95 -10.13 -26.40
CA HIS A 119 4.71 -9.79 -27.61
C HIS A 119 6.12 -10.37 -27.65
N LEU A 120 6.56 -11.08 -26.61
CA LEU A 120 7.88 -11.72 -26.58
C LEU A 120 7.78 -13.20 -26.96
N LYS A 121 8.62 -13.62 -27.91
CA LYS A 121 8.86 -15.06 -28.15
C LYS A 121 9.49 -15.68 -26.89
N PRO A 122 9.16 -16.93 -26.53
CA PRO A 122 9.55 -17.50 -25.26
C PRO A 122 11.07 -17.68 -25.16
N PRO A 123 11.73 -17.23 -24.08
CA PRO A 123 13.13 -17.52 -23.83
C PRO A 123 13.30 -18.97 -23.34
N THR A 124 14.26 -19.66 -23.95
CA THR A 124 14.70 -21.00 -23.56
C THR A 124 15.61 -20.88 -22.34
N ASN A 125 15.36 -21.72 -21.34
CA ASN A 125 16.16 -21.97 -20.14
C ASN A 125 15.81 -21.11 -18.88
N ARG A 126 15.34 -21.79 -17.83
CA ARG A 126 15.09 -21.24 -16.49
C ARG A 126 15.92 -22.03 -15.49
N ASN A 127 17.03 -21.45 -15.04
CA ASN A 127 17.54 -21.76 -13.71
C ASN A 127 16.75 -20.90 -12.72
N LEU A 128 15.86 -21.55 -11.98
CA LEU A 128 15.03 -20.94 -10.95
C LEU A 128 15.90 -20.71 -9.72
N VAL A 129 16.39 -19.48 -9.54
CA VAL A 129 16.90 -19.03 -8.24
C VAL A 129 15.70 -18.98 -7.30
N ASN A 130 15.80 -19.77 -6.25
CA ASN A 130 14.85 -19.91 -5.18
C ASN A 130 14.72 -18.57 -4.44
N GLN A 131 13.70 -17.78 -4.79
CA GLN A 131 13.29 -16.63 -4.00
C GLN A 131 12.13 -17.08 -3.12
N ARG A 132 12.47 -17.36 -1.86
CA ARG A 132 11.58 -17.02 -0.77
C ARG A 132 11.30 -15.51 -0.90
N CYS A 133 10.10 -15.07 -0.57
CA CYS A 133 10.01 -13.74 0.01
C CYS A 133 11.12 -13.66 1.09
#